data_AF-A0A971G4J4-F1
#
_entry.id   AF-A0A971G4J4-F1
#
_cell.length_a   1.000
_cell.length_b   1.000
_cell.length_c   1.000
_cell.angle_alpha   90.00
_cell.angle_beta   90.00
_cell.angle_gamma   90.00
#
_symmetry.space_group_name_H-M   'P 1'
#
loop_
_entity.id
_entity.type
_entity.pdbx_description
1 polymer ?
#
loop_
_entity_poly.entity_id
_entity_poly.type
_entity_poly.pdbx_seq_one_letter_code
_entity_poly.pdbx_strand_id
1 'polypeptide(L)'
;MGVTAVSNEMLLAKGIPEAFLVALGIHILAETKVDWRKYLVMSFLFILMPYLLRQFPISTGINTVLSLFGLIFVFQLLYRSGLQKLVRTIITPIIILILILVAEILNLLILSMMYGFEAANVMFKTPSGWAQCLYTWPSTVILALLLFASHQILKTKRKRKAKDGKDTEGIGS
;
A
#
# COMPACT_ATOMS: atom_id res chain seq x y z
N MET A 1 -9.54 -9.53 28.39
CA MET A 1 -8.88 -8.56 27.50
C MET A 1 -7.67 -9.26 26.89
N GLY A 2 -7.92 -10.08 25.86
CA GLY A 2 -6.91 -10.94 25.26
C GLY A 2 -6.20 -10.22 24.13
N VAL A 3 -4.88 -10.37 24.09
CA VAL A 3 -3.97 -10.01 23.01
C VAL A 3 -4.68 -10.11 21.66
N THR A 4 -4.74 -9.02 20.89
CA THR A 4 -5.21 -9.03 19.51
C THR A 4 -4.18 -9.76 18.65
N ALA A 5 -4.09 -11.08 18.82
CA ALA A 5 -3.39 -11.94 17.91
C ALA A 5 -4.10 -11.78 16.56
N VAL A 6 -3.40 -11.22 15.58
CA VAL A 6 -3.84 -11.27 14.19
C VAL A 6 -4.06 -12.74 13.88
N SER A 7 -5.29 -13.10 13.57
CA SER A 7 -5.61 -14.48 13.21
C SER A 7 -4.77 -14.84 11.98
N ASN A 8 -4.11 -16.00 12.03
CA ASN A 8 -3.17 -16.42 10.99
C ASN A 8 -3.79 -16.38 9.59
N GLU A 9 -5.10 -16.61 9.52
CA GLU A 9 -5.94 -16.53 8.32
C GLU A 9 -5.91 -15.13 7.71
N MET A 10 -6.01 -14.08 8.52
CA MET A 10 -6.03 -12.69 8.04
C MET A 10 -4.65 -12.26 7.52
N LEU A 11 -3.58 -12.78 8.14
CA LEU A 11 -2.22 -12.54 7.67
C LEU A 11 -1.98 -13.20 6.30
N LEU A 12 -2.42 -14.45 6.15
CA LEU A 12 -2.25 -15.22 4.91
C LEU A 12 -3.15 -14.70 3.77
N ALA A 13 -4.43 -14.49 4.05
CA ALA A 13 -5.41 -14.10 3.05
C ALA A 13 -5.28 -12.62 2.66
N LYS A 14 -5.19 -11.70 3.62
CA LYS A 14 -5.14 -10.26 3.33
C LYS A 14 -3.71 -9.72 3.34
N GLY A 15 -2.96 -10.05 4.39
CA GLY A 15 -1.63 -9.48 4.63
C GLY A 15 -0.64 -9.77 3.50
N ILE A 16 -0.58 -11.01 3.01
CA ILE A 16 0.33 -11.39 1.92
C ILE A 16 0.00 -10.64 0.62
N PRO A 17 -1.24 -10.73 0.05
CA PRO A 17 -1.55 -10.02 -1.18
C PRO A 17 -1.38 -8.50 -1.07
N GLU A 18 -1.77 -7.92 0.06
CA GLU A 18 -1.64 -6.49 0.29
C GLU A 18 -0.16 -6.06 0.32
N ALA A 19 0.72 -6.84 0.95
CA ALA A 19 2.15 -6.53 0.98
C ALA A 19 2.82 -6.57 -0.40
N PHE A 20 2.38 -7.48 -1.27
CA PHE A 20 2.82 -7.50 -2.65
C PHE A 20 2.33 -6.28 -3.43
N LEU A 21 1.07 -5.89 -3.25
CA LEU A 21 0.52 -4.66 -3.85
C LEU A 21 1.23 -3.40 -3.36
N VAL A 22 1.55 -3.31 -2.07
CA VAL A 22 2.30 -2.18 -1.50
C VAL A 22 3.69 -2.10 -2.11
N ALA A 23 4.42 -3.21 -2.13
CA ALA A 23 5.74 -3.23 -2.77
C ALA A 23 5.63 -2.83 -4.25
N LEU A 24 4.65 -3.35 -4.99
CA LEU A 24 4.44 -3.02 -6.40
C LEU A 24 4.12 -1.53 -6.59
N GLY A 25 3.22 -1.01 -5.76
CA GLY A 25 2.81 0.39 -5.78
C GLY A 25 3.98 1.33 -5.51
N ILE A 26 4.89 0.97 -4.60
CA ILE A 26 6.11 1.73 -4.37
C ILE A 26 6.98 1.79 -5.63
N HIS A 27 7.16 0.68 -6.34
CA HIS A 27 7.93 0.69 -7.58
C HIS A 27 7.26 1.51 -8.69
N ILE A 28 5.93 1.40 -8.81
CA ILE A 28 5.15 2.17 -9.79
C ILE A 28 5.30 3.67 -9.52
N LEU A 29 5.11 4.10 -8.27
CA LEU A 29 5.10 5.52 -7.89
C LEU A 29 6.51 6.11 -7.78
N ALA A 30 7.49 5.33 -7.31
CA ALA A 30 8.88 5.75 -7.27
C ALA A 30 9.55 5.70 -8.66
N GLU A 31 8.89 5.16 -9.68
CA GLU A 31 9.43 4.93 -11.04
C GLU A 31 10.77 4.18 -11.01
N THR A 32 10.93 3.28 -10.04
CA THR A 32 12.09 2.42 -9.95
C THR A 32 11.86 1.15 -10.76
N LYS A 33 12.92 0.64 -11.40
CA LYS A 33 12.85 -0.67 -12.05
C LYS A 33 12.57 -1.72 -10.97
N VAL A 34 11.62 -2.60 -11.24
CA VAL A 34 11.29 -3.73 -10.35
C VAL A 34 12.46 -4.72 -10.39
N ASP A 35 13.26 -4.73 -9.34
CA ASP A 35 14.21 -5.79 -9.07
C ASP A 35 13.50 -6.85 -8.24
N TRP A 36 13.38 -8.06 -8.78
CA TRP A 36 12.64 -9.15 -8.15
C TRP A 36 13.16 -9.49 -6.73
N ARG A 37 14.47 -9.41 -6.51
CA ARG A 37 15.06 -9.70 -5.19
C ARG A 37 14.65 -8.62 -4.18
N LYS A 38 14.77 -7.35 -4.57
CA LYS A 38 14.40 -6.21 -3.70
C LYS A 38 12.89 -6.15 -3.46
N TYR A 39 12.10 -6.49 -4.46
CA TYR A 39 10.66 -6.59 -4.38
C TYR A 39 10.23 -7.63 -3.34
N LEU A 40 10.78 -8.84 -3.41
CA LEU A 40 10.49 -9.90 -2.42
C LEU A 40 10.89 -9.49 -1.00
N VAL A 41 12.07 -8.88 -0.83
CA VAL A 41 12.53 -8.40 0.47
C VAL A 41 11.60 -7.32 1.02
N MET A 42 11.17 -6.36 0.18
CA MET A 42 10.21 -5.32 0.58
C MET A 42 8.87 -5.90 1.01
N SER A 43 8.29 -6.82 0.23
CA SER A 43 7.02 -7.46 0.58
C SER A 43 7.13 -8.26 1.87
N PHE A 44 8.21 -9.02 2.05
CA PHE A 44 8.44 -9.78 3.27
C PHE A 44 8.57 -8.87 4.51
N LEU A 45 9.37 -7.81 4.43
CA LEU A 45 9.54 -6.86 5.52
C LEU A 45 8.26 -6.10 5.84
N PHE A 46 7.42 -5.82 4.83
CA PHE A 46 6.13 -5.18 5.03
C PHE A 46 5.09 -6.08 5.71
N ILE A 47 5.23 -7.40 5.65
CA ILE A 47 4.41 -8.33 6.43
C ILE A 47 4.98 -8.44 7.85
N LEU A 48 6.31 -8.61 7.95
CA LEU A 48 6.99 -8.89 9.20
C LEU A 48 6.95 -7.70 10.17
N MET A 49 7.20 -6.48 9.70
CA MET A 49 7.25 -5.30 10.57
C MET A 49 5.90 -5.03 11.26
N PRO A 50 4.77 -4.84 10.56
CA PRO A 50 3.49 -4.61 11.21
C PRO A 50 3.07 -5.78 12.11
N TYR A 51 3.42 -7.02 11.75
CA TYR A 51 3.17 -8.19 12.60
C TYR A 51 3.90 -8.09 13.94
N LEU A 52 5.20 -7.77 13.92
CA LEU A 52 5.99 -7.57 15.14
C LEU A 52 5.49 -6.36 15.93
N LEU A 53 5.17 -5.25 15.27
CA LEU A 53 4.68 -4.04 15.90
C LEU A 53 3.33 -4.24 16.59
N ARG A 54 2.44 -5.06 16.02
CA ARG A 54 1.15 -5.41 16.63
C ARG A 54 1.25 -6.27 17.89
N GLN A 55 2.39 -6.93 18.14
CA GLN A 55 2.63 -7.63 19.41
C GLN A 55 2.89 -6.65 20.56
N PHE A 56 3.27 -5.41 20.25
CA PHE A 56 3.36 -4.37 21.27
C PHE A 56 1.94 -3.89 21.63
N PRO A 57 1.60 -3.80 22.92
CA PRO A 57 0.30 -3.33 23.40
C PRO A 57 0.21 -1.79 23.29
N ILE A 58 0.33 -1.28 22.08
CA ILE A 58 0.22 0.14 21.73
C ILE A 58 -1.00 0.36 20.84
N SER A 59 -1.43 1.62 20.76
CA SER A 59 -2.57 2.01 19.91
C SER A 59 -2.30 1.63 18.44
N THR A 60 -3.32 1.07 17.77
CA THR A 60 -3.26 0.67 16.37
C THR A 60 -2.79 1.80 15.45
N GLY A 61 -3.12 3.06 15.76
CA GLY A 61 -2.65 4.21 14.99
C GLY A 61 -1.13 4.40 15.05
N ILE A 62 -0.53 4.17 16.23
CA ILE A 62 0.93 4.27 16.42
C ILE A 62 1.64 3.17 15.63
N ASN A 63 1.09 1.95 15.65
CA ASN A 63 1.62 0.83 14.85
C ASN A 63 1.66 1.14 13.35
N THR A 64 0.63 1.79 12.82
CA THR A 64 0.57 2.20 11.41
C THR A 64 1.64 3.24 11.06
N VAL A 65 1.83 4.25 11.91
CA VAL A 65 2.87 5.28 11.72
C VAL A 65 4.27 4.66 11.81
N LEU A 66 4.49 3.76 12.77
CA LEU A 66 5.79 3.09 12.92
C LEU A 66 6.09 2.14 11.74
N SER A 67 5.06 1.49 11.20
CA SER A 67 5.17 0.68 9.98
C SER A 67 5.53 1.54 8.75
N LEU A 68 5.01 2.76 8.66
CA LEU A 68 5.38 3.72 7.61
C LEU A 68 6.86 4.11 7.70
N PHE A 69 7.36 4.43 8.89
CA PHE A 69 8.79 4.71 9.08
C PHE A 69 9.66 3.51 8.70
N GLY A 70 9.25 2.31 9.09
CA GLY A 70 9.91 1.07 8.68
C GLY A 70 9.97 0.91 7.16
N LEU A 71 8.87 1.16 6.46
CA LEU A 71 8.80 1.07 5.00
C LEU A 71 9.71 2.10 4.30
N ILE A 72 9.74 3.34 4.78
CA ILE A 72 10.64 4.39 4.27
C ILE A 72 12.10 3.98 4.48
N PHE A 73 12.44 3.48 5.68
CA PHE A 73 13.79 3.05 6.02
C PHE A 73 14.28 1.90 5.13
N VAL A 74 13.45 0.86 4.95
CA VAL A 74 13.76 -0.29 4.10
C VAL A 74 13.94 0.14 2.64
N PHE A 75 13.04 0.99 2.13
CA PHE A 75 13.12 1.45 0.75
C PHE A 75 14.41 2.25 0.51
N GLN A 76 14.77 3.14 1.43
CA GLN A 76 16.02 3.91 1.37
C GLN A 76 17.26 3.00 1.42
N LEU A 77 17.27 1.98 2.29
CA LEU A 77 18.37 1.04 2.43
C LEU A 77 18.63 0.23 1.15
N LEU A 78 17.55 -0.23 0.49
CA LEU A 78 17.64 -1.09 -0.70
C LEU A 78 17.94 -0.34 -2.01
N TYR A 79 17.52 0.92 -2.10
CA TYR A 79 17.60 1.70 -3.35
C TYR A 79 18.70 2.76 -3.37
N ARG A 80 19.35 3.06 -2.22
CA ARG A 80 20.56 3.90 -2.08
C ARG A 80 20.64 5.03 -3.12
N SER A 81 19.58 5.81 -3.22
CA SER A 81 19.43 6.77 -4.30
C SER A 81 19.78 8.19 -3.83
N GLY A 82 20.52 8.94 -4.65
CA GLY A 82 20.95 10.32 -4.33
C GLY A 82 19.80 11.28 -3.99
N LEU A 83 20.14 12.46 -3.45
CA LEU A 83 19.22 13.43 -2.80
C LEU A 83 17.91 13.73 -3.55
N GLN A 84 17.91 13.83 -4.89
CA GLN A 84 16.68 14.06 -5.67
C GLN A 84 15.71 12.87 -5.67
N LYS A 85 16.22 11.64 -5.59
CA LYS A 85 15.40 10.42 -5.49
C LYS A 85 14.93 10.17 -4.05
N LEU A 86 15.58 10.78 -3.05
CA LEU A 86 15.26 10.67 -1.62
C LEU A 86 13.87 11.25 -1.29
N VAL A 87 13.55 12.44 -1.81
CA VAL A 87 12.21 13.06 -1.62
C VAL A 87 11.11 12.14 -2.16
N ARG A 88 11.33 11.59 -3.35
CA ARG A 88 10.40 10.63 -3.97
C ARG A 88 10.29 9.33 -3.18
N THR A 89 11.39 8.89 -2.59
CA THR A 89 11.48 7.70 -1.73
C THR A 89 10.69 7.85 -0.43
N ILE A 90 10.60 9.07 0.11
CA ILE A 90 9.79 9.37 1.30
C ILE A 90 8.31 9.55 0.94
N ILE A 91 8.01 10.31 -0.13
CA ILE A 91 6.63 10.61 -0.53
C ILE A 91 5.89 9.35 -0.99
N THR A 92 6.58 8.41 -1.62
CA THR A 92 5.95 7.22 -2.22
C THR A 92 5.26 6.31 -1.19
N PRO A 93 5.92 5.86 -0.10
CA PRO A 93 5.28 5.13 1.00
C PRO A 93 4.09 5.88 1.63
N ILE A 94 4.16 7.21 1.73
CA ILE A 94 3.07 8.03 2.26
C ILE A 94 1.85 7.99 1.33
N ILE A 95 2.05 8.14 0.02
CA ILE A 95 0.96 8.01 -0.96
C ILE A 95 0.34 6.62 -0.89
N ILE A 96 1.16 5.57 -0.79
CA ILE A 96 0.66 4.21 -0.65
C ILE A 96 -0.18 4.03 0.60
N LEU A 97 0.25 4.58 1.74
CA LEU A 97 -0.53 4.53 2.97
C LEU A 97 -1.89 5.23 2.80
N ILE A 98 -1.92 6.38 2.13
CA ILE A 98 -3.17 7.09 1.83
C ILE A 98 -4.07 6.22 0.96
N LEU A 99 -3.53 5.56 -0.07
CA LEU A 99 -4.32 4.67 -0.94
C LEU A 99 -4.91 3.47 -0.18
N ILE A 100 -4.16 2.91 0.78
CA ILE A 100 -4.67 1.85 1.67
C ILE A 100 -5.84 2.39 2.49
N LEU A 101 -5.68 3.54 3.15
CA LEU A 101 -6.73 4.16 3.96
C LEU A 101 -7.99 4.45 3.14
N VAL A 102 -7.82 5.00 1.92
CA VAL A 102 -8.93 5.24 1.00
C VAL A 102 -9.62 3.93 0.64
N ALA A 103 -8.86 2.87 0.34
CA ALA A 103 -9.43 1.56 0.02
C ALA A 103 -10.20 0.95 1.20
N GLU A 104 -9.72 1.10 2.43
CA GLU A 104 -10.42 0.62 3.63
C GLU A 104 -11.69 1.41 3.92
N ILE A 105 -11.66 2.74 3.78
CA ILE A 105 -12.83 3.61 3.94
C ILE A 105 -13.88 3.28 2.88
N LEU A 106 -13.47 3.10 1.61
CA LEU A 106 -14.40 2.72 0.55
C LEU A 106 -15.02 1.34 0.80
N ASN A 107 -14.23 0.39 1.31
CA ASN A 107 -14.76 -0.93 1.68
C ASN A 107 -15.81 -0.83 2.80
N LEU A 108 -15.53 -0.05 3.84
CA LEU A 108 -16.49 0.23 4.91
C LEU A 108 -17.76 0.91 4.38
N LEU A 109 -17.61 1.85 3.45
CA LEU A 109 -18.74 2.55 2.83
C LEU A 109 -19.62 1.57 2.04
N ILE A 110 -19.02 0.71 1.20
CA ILE A 110 -19.74 -0.32 0.44
C ILE A 110 -20.49 -1.25 1.39
N LEU A 111 -19.82 -1.72 2.44
CA LEU A 111 -20.44 -2.62 3.43
C LEU A 111 -21.60 -1.92 4.17
N SER A 112 -21.43 -0.64 4.50
CA SER A 112 -22.47 0.16 5.16
C SER A 112 -23.69 0.40 4.28
N MET A 113 -23.50 0.54 2.96
CA MET A 113 -24.60 0.66 2.00
C MET A 113 -25.37 -0.65 1.84
N MET A 114 -24.68 -1.79 1.90
CA MET A 114 -25.29 -3.11 1.73
C MET A 114 -26.01 -3.64 2.97
N TYR A 115 -25.42 -3.44 4.15
CA TYR A 115 -25.87 -4.08 5.41
C TYR A 115 -26.28 -3.09 6.50
N GLY A 116 -26.12 -1.78 6.27
CA GLY A 116 -26.28 -0.75 7.29
C GLY A 116 -25.00 -0.48 8.07
N PHE A 117 -24.85 0.75 8.58
CA PHE A 117 -23.62 1.22 9.22
C PHE A 117 -23.25 0.41 10.47
N GLU A 118 -24.24 0.07 11.29
CA GLU A 118 -24.03 -0.61 12.57
C GLU A 118 -23.57 -2.05 12.36
N ALA A 119 -24.22 -2.78 11.45
CA ALA A 119 -23.83 -4.13 11.06
C ALA A 119 -22.46 -4.16 10.35
N ALA A 120 -22.17 -3.19 9.49
CA ALA A 120 -20.87 -3.06 8.83
C ALA A 120 -19.73 -2.82 9.84
N ASN A 121 -19.96 -1.95 10.83
CA ASN A 121 -18.97 -1.67 11.88
C ASN A 121 -18.71 -2.91 12.75
N VAL A 122 -19.75 -3.68 13.06
CA VAL A 122 -19.61 -4.98 13.74
C VAL A 122 -18.81 -5.94 12.87
N MET A 123 -19.19 -6.18 11.61
CA MET A 123 -18.48 -7.09 10.70
C MET A 123 -17.00 -6.73 10.52
N PHE A 124 -16.68 -5.43 10.50
CA PHE A 124 -15.29 -4.96 10.37
C PHE A 124 -14.49 -5.16 11.67
N LYS A 125 -15.15 -5.07 12.83
CA LYS A 125 -14.54 -5.23 14.16
C LYS A 125 -14.64 -6.64 14.73
N THR A 126 -15.43 -7.53 14.11
CA THR A 126 -15.62 -8.91 14.58
C THR A 126 -14.26 -9.60 14.65
N PRO A 127 -13.84 -10.07 15.83
CA PRO A 127 -12.55 -10.72 15.96
C PRO A 127 -12.60 -12.10 15.31
N SER A 128 -11.63 -12.35 14.42
CA SER A 128 -11.10 -13.67 14.05
C SER A 128 -11.99 -14.57 13.19
N GLY A 129 -11.55 -14.78 11.95
CA GLY A 129 -12.00 -15.87 11.10
C GLY A 129 -11.96 -15.56 9.60
N TRP A 130 -12.31 -16.56 8.78
CA TRP A 130 -12.46 -16.42 7.33
C TRP A 130 -13.54 -15.40 6.93
N ALA A 131 -14.57 -15.22 7.75
CA ALA A 131 -15.61 -14.22 7.53
C ALA A 131 -15.05 -12.79 7.52
N GLN A 132 -14.16 -12.46 8.47
CA GLN A 132 -13.50 -11.15 8.51
C GLN A 132 -12.61 -10.93 7.27
N CYS A 133 -11.96 -11.99 6.78
CA CYS A 133 -11.20 -11.92 5.54
C CYS A 133 -12.11 -11.59 4.35
N LEU A 134 -13.28 -12.22 4.23
CA LEU A 134 -14.23 -11.95 3.16
C LEU A 134 -14.75 -10.51 3.16
N TYR A 135 -15.03 -9.94 4.33
CA TYR A 135 -15.52 -8.56 4.44
C TYR A 135 -14.42 -7.50 4.22
N THR A 136 -13.16 -7.86 4.40
CA THR A 136 -12.02 -6.94 4.24
C THR A 136 -11.27 -7.13 2.91
N TRP A 137 -11.43 -8.27 2.23
CA TRP A 137 -10.83 -8.54 0.93
C TRP A 137 -11.15 -7.50 -0.16
N PRO A 138 -12.37 -6.94 -0.25
CA PRO A 138 -12.66 -5.96 -1.30
C PRO A 138 -11.79 -4.71 -1.18
N SER A 139 -11.29 -4.34 0.00
CA SER A 139 -10.33 -3.23 0.14
C SER A 139 -9.02 -3.53 -0.60
N THR A 140 -8.52 -4.76 -0.56
CA THR A 140 -7.30 -5.17 -1.28
C THR A 140 -7.52 -5.12 -2.80
N VAL A 141 -8.71 -5.50 -3.26
CA VAL A 141 -9.10 -5.37 -4.68
C VAL A 141 -9.17 -3.90 -5.10
N ILE A 142 -9.78 -3.04 -4.28
CA ILE A 142 -9.84 -1.59 -4.52
C ILE A 142 -8.43 -1.01 -4.59
N LEU A 143 -7.53 -1.39 -3.70
CA LEU A 143 -6.12 -0.96 -3.72
C LEU A 143 -5.45 -1.36 -5.05
N ALA A 144 -5.63 -2.60 -5.50
CA ALA A 144 -5.08 -3.06 -6.78
C ALA A 144 -5.59 -2.22 -7.96
N LEU A 145 -6.89 -1.90 -7.98
CA LEU A 145 -7.50 -1.03 -9.00
C LEU A 145 -6.94 0.39 -8.95
N LEU A 146 -6.76 0.96 -7.76
CA LEU A 146 -6.16 2.29 -7.59
C LEU A 146 -4.71 2.34 -8.08
N LEU A 147 -3.93 1.29 -7.82
CA LEU A 147 -2.56 1.17 -8.32
C LEU A 147 -2.52 1.02 -9.84
N PHE A 148 -3.41 0.22 -10.42
CA PHE A 148 -3.53 0.08 -11.86
C PHE A 148 -3.90 1.41 -12.54
N ALA A 149 -4.87 2.14 -11.99
CA ALA A 149 -5.25 3.46 -12.47
C ALA A 149 -4.07 4.44 -12.38
N SER A 150 -3.36 4.46 -11.25
CA SER A 150 -2.17 5.28 -11.04
C SER A 150 -1.10 4.97 -12.11
N HIS A 151 -0.84 3.70 -12.38
CA HIS A 151 0.12 3.28 -13.40
C HIS A 151 -0.24 3.80 -14.80
N GLN A 152 -1.50 3.71 -15.21
CA GLN A 152 -1.97 4.20 -16.52
C GLN A 152 -1.83 5.73 -16.65
N ILE A 153 -2.14 6.47 -15.57
CA ILE A 153 -2.00 7.93 -15.54
C ILE A 153 -0.53 8.32 -15.68
N LEU A 154 0.36 7.68 -14.91
CA LEU A 154 1.82 7.95 -15.00
C LEU A 154 2.36 7.62 -16.41
N LYS A 155 1.94 6.49 -17.00
CA LYS A 155 2.33 6.10 -18.37
C LYS A 155 1.89 7.14 -19.41
N THR A 156 0.70 7.69 -19.26
CA THR A 156 0.16 8.72 -20.16
C THR A 156 0.91 10.05 -20.01
N LYS A 157 1.20 10.48 -18.77
CA LYS A 157 2.03 11.67 -18.52
C LYS A 157 3.44 11.53 -19.13
N ARG A 158 4.03 10.33 -19.06
CA ARG A 158 5.34 10.04 -19.69
C ARG A 158 5.31 10.22 -21.20
N LYS A 159 4.27 9.70 -21.87
CA LYS A 159 4.10 9.86 -23.33
C LYS A 159 3.99 11.33 -23.75
N ARG A 160 3.29 12.15 -22.96
CA ARG A 160 3.17 13.60 -23.21
C ARG A 160 4.51 14.32 -23.07
N LYS A 161 5.24 14.10 -21.98
CA LYS A 161 6.57 14.70 -21.78
C LYS A 161 7.57 14.34 -22.88
N ALA A 162 7.53 13.10 -23.37
CA ALA A 162 8.40 12.65 -24.45
C ALA A 162 8.02 13.22 -25.82
N LYS A 163 6.77 13.69 -25.99
CA LYS A 163 6.30 14.35 -27.21
C LYS A 163 6.68 15.84 -27.18
N ASP A 164 6.39 16.55 -26.09
CA ASP A 164 6.76 17.97 -25.92
C ASP A 164 8.27 18.21 -26.09
N GLY A 165 9.11 17.31 -25.57
CA GLY A 165 10.57 17.42 -25.72
C GLY A 165 11.08 17.28 -27.16
N LYS A 166 10.37 16.53 -28.01
CA LYS A 166 10.70 16.40 -29.44
C LYS A 166 10.25 17.60 -30.25
N ASP A 167 9.11 18.19 -29.89
CA ASP A 167 8.57 19.37 -30.56
C ASP A 167 9.47 20.60 -30.31
N THR A 168 10.18 20.67 -29.18
CA THR A 168 11.18 21.72 -28.89
C THR A 168 12.51 21.56 -29.62
N GLU A 169 12.92 20.34 -30.00
CA GLU A 169 14.15 20.11 -30.78
C GLU A 169 13.96 20.37 -32.28
N GLY A 170 12.73 20.28 -32.80
CA GLY A 170 12.41 20.51 -34.22
C GLY A 170 12.15 21.96 -34.62
N ILE A 171 12.15 22.92 -33.68
CA ILE A 171 11.95 24.36 -33.96
C ILE A 171 13.31 25.09 -34.09
N GLY A 172 14.42 24.41 -33.79
CA GLY A 172 15.78 24.96 -33.82
C GLY A 172 16.65 24.55 -35.02
N SER A 173 16.08 23.91 -36.04
CA SER A 173 16.80 23.45 -37.25
C SER A 173 16.35 24.17 -38.51
#